data_AF-A0A7J8Q0Y2-F1
#
_entry.id   AF-A0A7J8Q0Y2-F1
#
_cell.length_a   1.000
_cell.length_b   1.000
_cell.length_c   1.000
_cell.angle_alpha   90.00
_cell.angle_beta   90.00
_cell.angle_gamma   90.00
#
_symmetry.space_group_name_H-M   'P 1'
#
loop_
_entity.id
_entity.type
_entity.pdbx_description
1 polymer ?
#
loop_
_entity_poly.entity_id
_entity_poly.type
_entity_poly.pdbx_seq_one_letter_code
_entity_poly.pdbx_strand_id
1 'polypeptide(L)'
;MEVVAVPSVPKQAHLYTSADEVINSLLDLQPEKWGLPPFQDWIEGTLPTEPWYISGPVIKGFGRGSKVLGIPTANLSPKGHSSLLSEHPSGVYFGWAGLSTRGVYKMVMSIGWNPYFNNAEKTIEPWLLHEFTEDFYGEELRLVIVGYLRPEVNFPSLESLIAKIHEDKRIAERALDLPLYSKHKDDPYLSSSLHSESNHS
;
A
#
# COMPACT_ATOMS: atom_id res chain seq x y z
N MET A 1 -25.92 6.86 21.29
CA MET A 1 -24.45 6.82 21.40
C MET A 1 -24.02 5.86 20.33
N GLU A 2 -23.22 6.33 19.38
CA GLU A 2 -22.72 5.53 18.27
C GLU A 2 -21.35 4.96 18.67
N VAL A 3 -21.14 3.67 18.41
CA VAL A 3 -19.94 2.94 18.83
C VAL A 3 -19.24 2.38 17.60
N VAL A 4 -18.01 2.87 17.37
CA VAL A 4 -17.11 2.32 16.36
C VAL A 4 -16.09 1.42 17.05
N ALA A 5 -15.98 0.18 16.59
CA ALA A 5 -14.96 -0.76 17.06
C ALA A 5 -13.80 -0.83 16.05
N VAL A 6 -12.57 -0.82 16.59
CA VAL A 6 -11.33 -1.06 15.84
C VAL A 6 -10.65 -2.29 16.43
N PRO A 7 -10.89 -3.49 15.88
CA PRO A 7 -10.31 -4.72 16.42
C PRO A 7 -8.79 -4.71 16.30
N SER A 8 -8.10 -5.12 17.37
CA SER A 8 -6.64 -5.31 17.35
C SER A 8 -6.21 -6.49 16.47
N VAL A 9 -7.11 -7.46 16.24
CA VAL A 9 -6.92 -8.57 15.31
C VAL A 9 -7.88 -8.43 14.13
N PRO A 10 -7.37 -8.23 12.90
CA PRO A 10 -8.22 -8.13 11.72
C PRO A 10 -9.09 -9.37 11.53
N LYS A 11 -10.30 -9.18 10.97
CA LYS A 11 -11.31 -10.22 10.69
C LYS A 11 -11.98 -10.87 11.91
N GLN A 12 -11.75 -10.37 13.12
CA GLN A 12 -12.58 -10.69 14.30
C GLN A 12 -13.82 -9.80 14.43
N ALA A 13 -14.24 -9.11 13.36
CA ALA A 13 -15.37 -8.18 13.37
C ALA A 13 -16.67 -8.80 13.90
N HIS A 14 -16.88 -10.10 13.68
CA HIS A 14 -18.03 -10.86 14.19
C HIS A 14 -18.11 -10.94 15.73
N LEU A 15 -17.01 -10.66 16.45
CA LEU A 15 -16.98 -10.62 17.91
C LEU A 15 -17.49 -9.28 18.49
N TYR A 16 -17.62 -8.24 17.66
CA TYR A 16 -17.99 -6.88 18.06
C TYR A 16 -19.47 -6.60 17.74
N THR A 17 -20.37 -7.48 18.18
CA THR A 17 -21.80 -7.42 17.84
C THR A 17 -22.54 -6.21 18.42
N SER A 18 -21.93 -5.51 19.38
CA SER A 18 -22.48 -4.30 20.00
C SER A 18 -22.02 -2.99 19.34
N ALA A 19 -21.17 -3.05 18.32
CA ALA A 19 -20.70 -1.87 17.59
C ALA A 19 -21.62 -1.56 16.40
N ASP A 20 -21.87 -0.28 16.16
CA ASP A 20 -22.63 0.20 15.01
C ASP A 20 -21.80 0.08 13.71
N GLU A 21 -20.48 0.29 13.82
CA GLU A 21 -19.52 0.08 12.73
C GLU A 21 -18.24 -0.58 13.24
N VAL A 22 -17.69 -1.51 12.45
CA VAL A 22 -16.38 -2.12 12.70
C VAL A 22 -15.44 -1.75 11.56
N ILE A 23 -14.36 -1.04 11.89
CA ILE A 23 -13.33 -0.62 10.93
C ILE A 23 -12.01 -1.33 11.22
N ASN A 24 -11.13 -1.42 10.22
CA ASN A 24 -9.84 -2.12 10.38
C ASN A 24 -8.75 -1.20 10.95
N SER A 25 -8.92 0.11 10.83
CA SER A 25 -7.97 1.13 11.28
C SER A 25 -8.68 2.43 11.62
N LEU A 26 -8.10 3.24 12.50
CA LEU A 26 -8.54 4.62 12.71
C LEU A 26 -8.40 5.48 11.44
N LEU A 27 -7.51 5.11 10.51
CA LEU A 27 -7.40 5.80 9.21
C LEU A 27 -8.67 5.65 8.35
N ASP A 28 -9.53 4.68 8.67
CA ASP A 28 -10.77 4.39 7.95
C ASP A 28 -11.98 5.12 8.55
N LEU A 29 -11.78 5.83 9.67
CA LEU A 29 -12.87 6.49 10.37
C LEU A 29 -13.37 7.68 9.56
N GLN A 30 -14.67 7.68 9.26
CA GLN A 30 -15.36 8.72 8.51
C GLN A 30 -16.39 9.41 9.41
N PRO A 31 -15.99 10.44 10.19
CA PRO A 31 -16.85 11.08 11.19
C PRO A 31 -18.15 11.66 10.59
N GLU A 32 -18.15 11.97 9.30
CA GLU A 32 -19.26 12.56 8.56
C GLU A 32 -20.49 11.64 8.49
N LYS A 33 -20.29 10.32 8.59
CA LYS A 33 -21.39 9.34 8.69
C LYS A 33 -22.31 9.60 9.89
N TRP A 34 -21.79 10.26 10.91
CA TRP A 34 -22.52 10.61 12.13
C TRP A 34 -22.77 12.11 12.27
N GLY A 35 -22.67 12.86 11.16
CA GLY A 35 -22.91 14.31 11.13
C GLY A 35 -21.81 15.14 11.80
N LEU A 36 -20.64 14.54 12.07
CA LEU A 36 -19.47 15.26 12.56
C LEU A 36 -18.65 15.84 11.39
N PRO A 37 -17.86 16.91 11.59
CA PRO A 37 -17.00 17.44 10.55
C PRO A 37 -15.96 16.42 10.06
N PRO A 38 -15.60 16.44 8.76
CA PRO A 38 -14.53 15.61 8.24
C PRO A 38 -13.18 15.95 8.86
N PHE A 39 -12.28 14.97 8.88
CA PHE A 39 -10.87 15.29 9.15
C PHE A 39 -10.31 16.18 8.03
N GLN A 40 -9.48 17.15 8.41
CA GLN A 40 -8.91 18.16 7.50
C GLN A 40 -7.51 17.80 7.00
N ASP A 41 -7.01 16.63 7.38
CA ASP A 41 -5.70 16.08 7.02
C ASP A 41 -5.70 15.40 5.65
N TRP A 42 -6.87 15.06 5.09
CA TRP A 42 -6.99 14.54 3.73
C TRP A 42 -6.77 15.63 2.68
N ILE A 43 -5.84 15.38 1.76
CA ILE A 43 -5.45 16.28 0.67
C ILE A 43 -5.73 15.56 -0.66
N GLU A 44 -6.65 16.10 -1.45
CA GLU A 44 -7.01 15.58 -2.78
C GLU A 44 -7.33 14.07 -2.83
N GLY A 45 -7.97 13.54 -1.79
CA GLY A 45 -8.33 12.12 -1.68
C GLY A 45 -7.18 11.22 -1.22
N THR A 46 -6.15 11.80 -0.61
CA THR A 46 -5.03 11.09 0.00
C THR A 46 -4.83 11.55 1.44
N LEU A 47 -4.35 10.67 2.30
CA LEU A 47 -3.93 11.01 3.65
C LEU A 47 -2.39 11.00 3.70
N PRO A 48 -1.72 12.16 3.87
CA PRO A 48 -0.29 12.20 4.08
C PRO A 48 0.12 11.40 5.31
N THR A 49 1.24 10.68 5.23
CA THR A 49 1.84 9.99 6.38
C THR A 49 3.30 10.42 6.52
N GLU A 50 3.90 10.16 7.69
CA GLU A 50 5.36 10.14 7.77
C GLU A 50 5.90 9.10 6.78
N PRO A 51 6.95 9.43 6.00
CA PRO A 51 7.49 8.49 5.03
C PRO A 51 8.07 7.25 5.71
N TRP A 52 7.80 6.10 5.12
CA TRP A 52 8.32 4.83 5.60
C TRP A 52 8.75 3.95 4.42
N TYR A 53 9.59 2.97 4.71
CA TYR A 53 10.46 2.37 3.70
C TYR A 53 10.36 0.84 3.71
N ILE A 54 10.29 0.24 2.52
CA ILE A 54 10.38 -1.21 2.33
C ILE A 54 11.31 -1.47 1.15
N SER A 55 12.15 -2.50 1.25
CA SER A 55 12.88 -3.03 0.10
C SER A 55 12.91 -4.55 0.04
N GLY A 56 13.26 -5.05 -1.12
CA GLY A 56 13.64 -6.43 -1.34
C GLY A 56 13.62 -6.82 -2.82
N PRO A 57 14.03 -8.05 -3.12
CA PRO A 57 13.96 -8.56 -4.48
C PRO A 57 12.51 -8.77 -4.89
N VAL A 58 12.18 -8.43 -6.13
CA VAL A 58 10.84 -8.68 -6.70
C VAL A 58 10.62 -10.18 -6.86
N ILE A 59 9.58 -10.71 -6.22
CA ILE A 59 9.24 -12.13 -6.25
C ILE A 59 8.00 -12.41 -7.11
N LYS A 60 7.88 -13.66 -7.57
CA LYS A 60 6.65 -14.13 -8.21
C LYS A 60 5.53 -14.21 -7.17
N GLY A 61 4.41 -13.56 -7.45
CA GLY A 61 3.19 -13.70 -6.66
C GLY A 61 2.43 -14.98 -6.98
N PHE A 62 1.18 -15.06 -6.49
CA PHE A 62 0.32 -16.24 -6.61
C PHE A 62 -0.38 -16.40 -7.98
N GLY A 63 0.05 -15.67 -9.01
CA GLY A 63 -0.48 -15.83 -10.37
C GLY A 63 -1.94 -15.42 -10.54
N ARG A 64 -2.46 -14.48 -9.74
CA ARG A 64 -3.88 -14.03 -9.74
C ARG A 64 -4.32 -13.24 -10.99
N GLY A 65 -3.58 -13.31 -12.09
CA GLY A 65 -3.96 -12.69 -13.36
C GLY A 65 -3.89 -11.16 -13.41
N SER A 66 -3.27 -10.49 -12.42
CA SER A 66 -3.18 -9.02 -12.37
C SER A 66 -2.55 -8.43 -13.65
N LYS A 67 -1.55 -9.11 -14.22
CA LYS A 67 -0.97 -8.77 -15.53
C LYS A 67 -1.97 -8.89 -16.69
N VAL A 68 -2.88 -9.87 -16.68
CA VAL A 68 -3.96 -10.03 -17.68
C VAL A 68 -5.00 -8.90 -17.54
N LEU A 69 -5.16 -8.36 -16.34
CA LEU A 69 -6.04 -7.22 -16.05
C LEU A 69 -5.37 -5.85 -16.32
N GLY A 70 -4.14 -5.83 -16.82
CA GLY A 70 -3.39 -4.58 -17.06
C GLY A 70 -2.84 -3.90 -15.80
N ILE A 71 -2.75 -4.64 -14.70
CA ILE A 71 -2.33 -4.15 -13.36
C ILE A 71 -1.15 -5.00 -12.87
N PRO A 72 0.05 -4.91 -13.49
CA PRO A 72 1.19 -5.74 -13.11
C PRO A 72 1.74 -5.34 -11.72
N THR A 73 1.62 -6.22 -10.73
CA THR A 73 2.15 -6.01 -9.38
C THR A 73 3.48 -6.73 -9.15
N ALA A 74 4.44 -6.02 -8.57
CA ALA A 74 5.80 -6.48 -8.24
C ALA A 74 5.88 -6.89 -6.76
N ASN A 75 5.47 -8.12 -6.45
CA ASN A 75 5.36 -8.60 -5.07
C ASN A 75 6.69 -8.56 -4.32
N LEU A 76 6.65 -8.19 -3.04
CA LEU A 76 7.78 -8.29 -2.11
C LEU A 76 7.49 -9.31 -1.00
N SER A 77 8.55 -9.93 -0.48
CA SER A 77 8.44 -10.83 0.67
C SER A 77 8.17 -10.04 1.94
N PRO A 78 7.19 -10.44 2.78
CA PRO A 78 6.97 -9.80 4.09
C PRO A 78 8.03 -10.19 5.14
N LYS A 79 8.81 -11.25 4.88
CA LYS A 79 9.89 -11.67 5.78
C LYS A 79 10.91 -10.54 5.96
N GLY A 80 11.23 -10.24 7.22
CA GLY A 80 12.10 -9.11 7.59
C GLY A 80 11.36 -7.79 7.80
N HIS A 81 10.10 -7.68 7.38
CA HIS A 81 9.28 -6.46 7.48
C HIS A 81 8.08 -6.62 8.41
N SER A 82 7.95 -7.73 9.14
CA SER A 82 6.74 -8.06 9.92
C SER A 82 6.38 -7.00 10.97
N SER A 83 7.37 -6.48 11.71
CA SER A 83 7.15 -5.45 12.72
C SER A 83 6.66 -4.15 12.08
N LEU A 84 7.33 -3.69 11.03
CA LEU A 84 6.94 -2.51 10.26
C LEU A 84 5.53 -2.64 9.67
N LEU A 85 5.22 -3.81 9.09
CA LEU A 85 3.90 -4.10 8.52
C LEU A 85 2.81 -4.17 9.60
N SER A 86 3.14 -4.51 10.86
CA SER A 86 2.15 -4.51 11.94
C SER A 86 1.72 -3.11 12.37
N GLU A 87 2.59 -2.12 12.21
CA GLU A 87 2.33 -0.71 12.55
C GLU A 87 1.44 -0.01 11.51
N HIS A 88 1.40 -0.51 10.28
CA HIS A 88 0.66 0.09 9.18
C HIS A 88 -0.59 -0.73 8.84
N PRO A 89 -1.80 -0.16 8.84
CA PRO A 89 -3.02 -0.91 8.56
C PRO A 89 -3.04 -1.51 7.15
N SER A 90 -3.83 -2.57 6.95
CA SER A 90 -4.06 -3.07 5.59
C SER A 90 -4.85 -2.05 4.77
N GLY A 91 -4.53 -1.93 3.49
CA GLY A 91 -5.17 -0.99 2.58
C GLY A 91 -4.28 -0.65 1.39
N VAL A 92 -4.61 0.44 0.72
CA VAL A 92 -3.90 0.93 -0.45
C VAL A 92 -3.11 2.17 -0.08
N TYR A 93 -1.83 2.16 -0.43
CA TYR A 93 -0.85 3.21 -0.21
C TYR A 93 -0.30 3.70 -1.54
N PHE A 94 0.43 4.81 -1.51
CA PHE A 94 1.12 5.34 -2.68
C PHE A 94 2.46 5.96 -2.32
N GLY A 95 3.30 6.16 -3.34
CA GLY A 95 4.62 6.75 -3.17
C GLY A 95 5.54 6.53 -4.35
N TRP A 96 6.81 6.32 -4.04
CA TRP A 96 7.89 6.20 -5.02
C TRP A 96 8.55 4.83 -4.95
N ALA A 97 8.92 4.30 -6.11
CA ALA A 97 9.54 3.01 -6.28
C ALA A 97 10.85 3.16 -7.06
N GLY A 98 11.97 2.78 -6.45
CA GLY A 98 13.30 2.75 -7.05
C GLY A 98 13.65 1.34 -7.48
N LEU A 99 13.93 1.16 -8.77
CA LEU A 99 14.52 -0.06 -9.32
C LEU A 99 16.00 0.19 -9.58
N SER A 100 16.85 -0.68 -9.01
CA SER A 100 18.30 -0.52 -9.02
C SER A 100 18.91 -0.28 -10.41
N THR A 101 18.31 -0.82 -11.47
CA THR A 101 18.82 -0.70 -12.86
C THR A 101 17.96 0.16 -13.77
N ARG A 102 16.78 0.60 -13.30
CA ARG A 102 15.76 1.24 -14.17
C ARG A 102 15.34 2.63 -13.72
N GLY A 103 15.68 3.06 -12.50
CA GLY A 103 15.36 4.39 -11.98
C GLY A 103 14.12 4.42 -11.09
N VAL A 104 13.54 5.62 -10.92
CA VAL A 104 12.49 5.90 -9.94
C VAL A 104 11.14 6.15 -10.62
N TYR A 105 10.10 5.52 -10.10
CA TYR A 105 8.74 5.53 -10.64
C TYR A 105 7.72 5.86 -9.56
N LYS A 106 6.60 6.48 -9.95
CA LYS A 106 5.41 6.56 -9.09
C LYS A 106 4.86 5.15 -8.87
N MET A 107 4.28 4.89 -7.71
CA MET A 107 3.64 3.61 -7.41
C MET A 107 2.35 3.78 -6.61
N VAL A 108 1.46 2.79 -6.77
CA VAL A 108 0.43 2.45 -5.78
C VAL A 108 0.78 1.08 -5.20
N MET A 109 0.40 0.81 -3.96
CA MET A 109 0.75 -0.44 -3.29
C MET A 109 -0.40 -0.96 -2.44
N SER A 110 -0.75 -2.22 -2.63
CA SER A 110 -1.66 -2.92 -1.73
C SER A 110 -0.88 -3.58 -0.61
N ILE A 111 -1.33 -3.38 0.62
CA ILE A 111 -0.96 -4.18 1.79
C ILE A 111 -2.20 -4.90 2.27
N GLY A 112 -2.20 -6.22 2.15
CA GLY A 112 -3.35 -7.06 2.50
C GLY A 112 -2.94 -8.24 3.37
N TRP A 113 -3.88 -9.09 3.73
CA TRP A 113 -3.58 -10.34 4.45
C TRP A 113 -3.53 -11.54 3.52
N ASN A 114 -2.55 -12.43 3.71
CA ASN A 114 -2.44 -13.63 2.90
C ASN A 114 -3.39 -14.74 3.40
N PRO A 115 -4.47 -15.08 2.66
CA PRO A 115 -5.41 -16.11 3.11
C PRO A 115 -4.80 -17.52 3.15
N TYR A 116 -3.74 -17.78 2.36
CA TYR A 116 -3.11 -19.10 2.28
C TYR A 116 -2.21 -19.42 3.48
N PHE A 117 -1.76 -18.40 4.20
CA PHE A 117 -0.96 -18.55 5.43
C PHE A 117 -1.81 -18.24 6.66
N ASN A 118 -3.09 -18.65 6.65
CA ASN A 118 -4.04 -18.42 7.72
C ASN A 118 -4.15 -16.94 8.16
N ASN A 119 -3.90 -15.99 7.24
CA ASN A 119 -3.76 -14.56 7.52
C ASN A 119 -2.72 -14.23 8.61
N ALA A 120 -1.64 -15.02 8.73
CA ALA A 120 -0.56 -14.75 9.68
C ALA A 120 0.41 -13.67 9.17
N GLU A 121 0.51 -13.48 7.86
CA GLU A 121 1.43 -12.53 7.23
C GLU A 121 0.69 -11.60 6.26
N LYS A 122 1.11 -10.34 6.22
CA LYS A 122 0.65 -9.37 5.22
C LYS A 122 1.34 -9.60 3.88
N THR A 123 0.68 -9.25 2.78
CA THR A 123 1.26 -9.19 1.43
C THR A 123 1.67 -7.75 1.11
N ILE A 124 2.68 -7.59 0.25
CA ILE A 124 3.17 -6.30 -0.24
C ILE A 124 3.14 -6.35 -1.77
N GLU A 125 2.22 -5.63 -2.39
CA GLU A 125 1.94 -5.73 -3.83
C GLU A 125 1.96 -4.33 -4.49
N PRO A 126 3.14 -3.75 -4.73
CA PRO A 126 3.28 -2.48 -5.46
C PRO A 126 3.00 -2.67 -6.95
N TRP A 127 2.28 -1.73 -7.53
CA TRP A 127 2.17 -1.51 -8.96
C TRP A 127 2.93 -0.22 -9.32
N LEU A 128 4.06 -0.38 -10.01
CA LEU A 128 4.81 0.73 -10.57
C LEU A 128 4.03 1.28 -11.76
N LEU A 129 3.76 2.59 -11.74
CA LEU A 129 2.92 3.28 -12.72
C LEU A 129 3.72 3.61 -13.99
N HIS A 130 4.24 2.56 -14.61
CA HIS A 130 5.07 2.61 -15.80
C HIS A 130 4.87 1.35 -16.64
N GLU A 131 5.00 1.48 -17.96
CA GLU A 131 4.91 0.37 -18.89
C GLU A 131 6.31 -0.22 -19.12
N PHE A 132 6.57 -1.39 -18.53
CA PHE A 132 7.81 -2.13 -18.74
C PHE A 132 7.67 -3.11 -19.90
N THR A 133 8.70 -3.20 -20.74
CA THR A 133 8.77 -4.17 -21.84
C THR A 133 9.15 -5.58 -21.36
N GLU A 134 9.77 -5.68 -20.19
CA GLU A 134 10.31 -6.93 -19.62
C GLU A 134 9.98 -7.03 -18.14
N ASP A 135 9.82 -8.27 -17.65
CA ASP A 135 9.70 -8.53 -16.23
C ASP A 135 11.05 -8.29 -15.51
N PHE A 136 10.98 -7.90 -14.25
CA PHE A 136 12.14 -7.56 -13.42
C PHE A 136 12.19 -8.38 -12.12
N TYR A 137 11.81 -9.66 -12.20
CA TYR A 137 11.93 -10.58 -11.07
C TYR A 137 13.39 -10.70 -10.60
N GLY A 138 13.59 -10.70 -9.28
CA GLY A 138 14.90 -10.73 -8.65
C GLY A 138 15.62 -9.39 -8.61
N GLU A 139 15.14 -8.37 -9.32
CA GLU A 139 15.68 -7.01 -9.20
C GLU A 139 15.33 -6.42 -7.82
N GLU A 140 16.28 -5.69 -7.24
CA GLU A 140 16.06 -5.00 -5.97
C GLU A 140 15.11 -3.81 -6.18
N LEU A 141 13.97 -3.86 -5.50
CA LEU A 141 12.96 -2.81 -5.49
C LEU A 141 12.95 -2.14 -4.12
N ARG A 142 12.95 -0.81 -4.13
CA ARG A 142 12.93 0.03 -2.94
C ARG A 142 11.73 0.96 -2.99
N LEU A 143 10.99 1.04 -1.91
CA LEU A 143 9.74 1.78 -1.82
C LEU A 143 9.86 2.86 -0.75
N VAL A 144 9.47 4.09 -1.11
CA VAL A 144 9.21 5.18 -0.18
C VAL A 144 7.70 5.41 -0.21
N ILE A 145 7.03 5.03 0.87
CA ILE A 145 5.59 5.21 1.02
C ILE A 145 5.36 6.56 1.68
N VAL A 146 4.51 7.40 1.09
CA VAL A 146 4.33 8.81 1.52
C VAL A 146 2.89 9.14 1.92
N GLY A 147 1.97 8.20 1.74
CA GLY A 147 0.60 8.39 2.14
C GLY A 147 -0.30 7.17 1.91
N TYR A 148 -1.52 7.31 2.42
CA TYR A 148 -2.58 6.33 2.37
C TYR A 148 -3.71 6.79 1.44
N LEU A 149 -4.32 5.86 0.70
CA LEU A 149 -5.46 6.13 -0.17
C LEU A 149 -6.77 5.67 0.44
N ARG A 150 -6.84 4.42 0.90
CA ARG A 150 -8.10 3.80 1.38
C ARG A 150 -7.89 2.43 2.03
N PRO A 151 -8.88 1.94 2.79
CA PRO A 151 -8.91 0.56 3.27
C PRO A 151 -9.07 -0.47 2.14
N GLU A 152 -8.82 -1.73 2.49
CA GLU A 152 -9.28 -2.88 1.71
C GLU A 152 -10.82 -2.85 1.61
N VAL A 153 -11.37 -3.05 0.41
CA VAL A 153 -12.81 -3.03 0.15
C VAL A 153 -13.20 -4.31 -0.58
N ASN A 154 -14.36 -4.87 -0.21
CA ASN A 154 -14.95 -5.98 -0.95
C ASN A 154 -15.68 -5.46 -2.18
N PHE A 155 -15.43 -6.07 -3.33
CA PHE A 155 -16.03 -5.67 -4.60
C PHE A 155 -17.08 -6.69 -5.05
N PRO A 156 -18.28 -6.24 -5.47
CA PRO A 156 -19.33 -7.14 -5.95
C PRO A 156 -18.99 -7.77 -7.31
N SER A 157 -18.05 -7.20 -8.07
CA SER A 157 -17.62 -7.71 -9.37
C SER A 157 -16.16 -7.40 -9.67
N LEU A 158 -15.56 -8.17 -10.58
CA LEU A 158 -14.20 -7.92 -11.09
C LEU A 158 -14.08 -6.54 -11.75
N GLU A 159 -15.11 -6.10 -12.48
CA GLU A 159 -15.15 -4.79 -13.13
C GLU A 159 -15.08 -3.66 -12.09
N SER A 160 -15.85 -3.76 -11.01
CA SER A 160 -15.82 -2.75 -9.94
C SER A 160 -14.47 -2.69 -9.22
N LEU A 161 -13.79 -3.84 -9.07
CA LEU A 161 -12.43 -3.91 -8.55
C LEU A 161 -11.45 -3.18 -9.48
N ILE A 162 -11.47 -3.50 -10.78
CA ILE A 162 -10.58 -2.90 -11.78
C ILE A 162 -10.80 -1.39 -11.86
N ALA A 163 -12.05 -0.95 -11.93
CA ALA A 163 -12.41 0.47 -11.96
C ALA A 163 -11.86 1.21 -10.74
N LYS A 164 -11.94 0.60 -9.55
CA LYS A 164 -11.42 1.20 -8.33
C LYS A 164 -9.88 1.26 -8.33
N ILE A 165 -9.19 0.22 -8.78
CA ILE A 165 -7.73 0.22 -8.90
C ILE A 165 -7.25 1.32 -9.87
N HIS A 166 -7.94 1.52 -10.99
CA HIS A 166 -7.61 2.61 -11.92
C HIS A 166 -7.94 4.00 -11.36
N GLU A 167 -8.95 4.12 -10.50
CA GLU A 167 -9.19 5.34 -9.74
C GLU A 167 -8.05 5.61 -8.75
N ASP A 168 -7.62 4.61 -7.98
CA ASP A 168 -6.51 4.72 -7.03
C ASP A 168 -5.22 5.17 -7.75
N LYS A 169 -4.93 4.58 -8.92
CA LYS A 169 -3.84 5.02 -9.81
C LYS A 169 -3.93 6.51 -10.14
N ARG A 170 -5.09 6.98 -10.64
CA ARG A 170 -5.27 8.39 -11.05
C ARG A 170 -5.15 9.37 -9.89
N ILE A 171 -5.60 8.97 -8.70
CA ILE A 171 -5.45 9.77 -7.48
C ILE A 171 -3.97 9.87 -7.12
N ALA A 172 -3.27 8.74 -7.03
CA ALA A 172 -1.85 8.70 -6.70
C ALA A 172 -0.99 9.47 -7.71
N GLU A 173 -1.26 9.34 -9.01
CA GLU A 173 -0.52 10.07 -10.05
C GLU A 173 -0.58 11.58 -9.84
N ARG A 174 -1.78 12.12 -9.60
CA ARG A 174 -1.98 13.55 -9.35
C ARG A 174 -1.36 13.98 -8.02
N ALA A 175 -1.59 13.21 -6.96
CA ALA A 175 -1.05 13.52 -5.64
C ALA A 175 0.49 13.59 -5.67
N LEU A 176 1.15 12.64 -6.33
CA LEU A 176 2.62 12.59 -6.41
C LEU A 176 3.25 13.75 -7.18
N ASP A 177 2.47 14.59 -7.88
CA ASP A 177 2.96 15.84 -8.48
C ASP A 177 2.92 17.04 -7.51
N LEU A 178 2.17 16.94 -6.40
CA LEU A 178 2.11 17.99 -5.39
C LEU A 178 3.47 18.11 -4.67
N PRO A 179 3.95 19.34 -4.36
CA PRO A 179 5.24 19.56 -3.68
C PRO A 179 5.41 18.78 -2.36
N LEU A 180 4.29 18.51 -1.66
CA LEU A 180 4.26 17.72 -0.45
C LEU A 180 4.85 16.31 -0.66
N TYR A 181 4.56 15.69 -1.80
CA TYR A 181 4.93 14.31 -2.09
C TYR A 181 6.06 14.19 -3.11
N SER A 182 6.15 15.11 -4.07
CA SER A 182 7.15 15.08 -5.15
C SER A 182 8.58 15.25 -4.66
N LYS A 183 8.78 15.93 -3.51
CA LYS A 183 10.08 16.06 -2.83
C LYS A 183 10.73 14.71 -2.48
N HIS A 184 9.93 13.64 -2.35
CA HIS A 184 10.42 12.28 -2.02
C HIS A 184 10.88 11.48 -3.24
N LYS A 185 10.71 12.00 -4.46
CA LYS A 185 11.19 11.34 -5.67
C LYS A 185 12.71 11.17 -5.68
N ASP A 186 13.42 12.15 -5.14
CA ASP A 186 14.88 12.20 -5.11
C ASP A 186 15.45 11.66 -3.80
N ASP A 187 14.65 10.90 -3.03
CA ASP A 187 15.11 10.28 -1.79
C ASP A 187 16.31 9.33 -2.06
N PRO A 188 17.45 9.50 -1.37
CA PRO A 188 18.64 8.66 -1.56
C PRO A 188 18.37 7.16 -1.35
N TYR A 189 17.36 6.81 -0.57
CA TYR A 189 16.94 5.43 -0.38
C TYR A 189 16.57 4.76 -1.71
N LEU A 190 15.93 5.49 -2.63
CA LEU A 190 15.45 4.97 -3.92
C LEU A 190 16.56 4.69 -4.94
N SER A 191 17.72 5.33 -4.78
CA SER A 191 18.83 5.30 -5.74
C SER A 191 20.09 4.61 -5.23
N SER A 192 20.17 4.31 -3.93
CA SER A 192 21.35 3.66 -3.38
C SER A 192 21.52 2.24 -3.93
N SER A 193 22.62 2.02 -4.63
CA SER A 193 23.11 0.70 -4.98
C SER A 193 23.54 -0.02 -3.69
N LEU A 194 23.32 -1.34 -3.62
CA LEU A 194 23.81 -2.19 -2.53
C LEU A 194 25.34 -2.23 -2.58
N HIS A 195 26.02 -1.19 -2.08
CA HIS A 195 27.47 -1.14 -1.88
C HIS A 195 27.78 -0.52 -0.50
N SER A 196 27.12 -1.02 0.55
CA SER A 196 27.63 -0.90 1.93
C SER A 196 26.77 -1.75 2.85
N GLU A 197 27.16 -3.02 3.06
CA GLU A 197 27.05 -3.73 4.35
C GLU A 197 27.53 -5.18 4.16
N SER A 198 28.79 -5.32 3.78
CA SER A 198 29.59 -6.50 4.09
C SER A 198 30.77 -6.02 4.91
N ASN A 199 30.51 -5.74 6.19
CA ASN A 199 31.50 -5.63 7.26
C ASN A 199 30.71 -5.33 8.53
N HIS A 200 30.33 -6.36 9.29
CA HIS A 200 30.46 -6.36 10.75
C HIS A 200 30.88 -7.78 11.12
N SER A 201 32.08 -7.83 11.72
CA SER A 201 32.88 -8.97 12.11
C SER A 201 32.27 -9.83 13.20
#